data_AF-A0A949XY03-F1
#
_entry.id   AF-A0A949XY03-F1
#
_cell.length_a   1.000
_cell.length_b   1.000
_cell.length_c   1.000
_cell.angle_alpha   90.00
_cell.angle_beta   90.00
_cell.angle_gamma   90.00
#
_symmetry.space_group_name_H-M   'P 1'
#
loop_
_entity.id
_entity.type
_entity.pdbx_description
1 polymer ?
#
loop_
_entity_poly.entity_id
_entity_poly.type
_entity_poly.pdbx_seq_one_letter_code
_entity_poly.pdbx_strand_id
1 'polypeptide(L)'
;MPKQFFAANPGGGEGGDDDVLGYPVYLDGELRQSGWRSYYVRTLLYKVPEGTWCLFVLSLVALATSRRSREGWADEIAVATVPVVILFAMSFLTNICLGLRYVLPMFPYIMITMGKVVPWASGLETKTRRVAAWGIVGVSLGLTVLATALIHPRYLAYFNVVSGGPDREPPRLIDSNLDWGQDLINLKDWIRANARGERVGIAYFGQINPSIFALQGEGFDWFLPPAEPGTVRLMPGKTRSRLVGPARRLTPGLYAVSATLVAGLRWRLYDSAPVAVVPEAWSPAWNADKPYAFSYFRELTPIARVGHSILVYRVTPKDVERLARRRSPWGRVGASSSSGSLFLRSKQDTLFRLFRCRL
;
A
#
# COMPACT_ATOMS: atom_id res chain seq x y z
N MET A 1 -27.28 8.50 -4.90
CA MET A 1 -25.83 8.32 -4.64
C MET A 1 -25.22 7.60 -5.82
N PRO A 2 -24.28 8.19 -6.57
CA PRO A 2 -23.90 7.64 -7.85
C PRO A 2 -22.96 6.44 -7.68
N LYS A 3 -23.47 5.24 -7.97
CA LYS A 3 -22.77 3.95 -8.06
C LYS A 3 -21.71 3.89 -9.19
N GLN A 4 -21.36 5.01 -9.80
CA GLN A 4 -20.45 5.08 -10.95
C GLN A 4 -18.96 5.14 -10.59
N PHE A 5 -18.61 5.28 -9.31
CA PHE A 5 -17.20 5.34 -8.89
C PHE A 5 -16.49 3.96 -8.87
N PHE A 6 -17.23 2.85 -8.99
CA PHE A 6 -16.69 1.50 -8.90
C PHE A 6 -17.12 0.57 -10.04
N ALA A 7 -17.59 1.10 -11.17
CA ALA A 7 -17.91 0.26 -12.32
C ALA A 7 -16.63 -0.38 -12.87
N ALA A 8 -16.48 -1.68 -12.61
CA ALA A 8 -15.73 -2.55 -13.50
C ALA A 8 -16.30 -2.38 -14.92
N ASN A 9 -15.39 -2.26 -15.88
CA ASN A 9 -15.68 -2.08 -17.30
C ASN A 9 -16.67 -3.15 -17.82
N PRO A 10 -17.84 -2.80 -18.40
CA PRO A 10 -18.63 -3.76 -19.15
C PRO A 10 -18.10 -3.75 -20.59
N GLY A 11 -17.11 -4.61 -20.84
CA GLY A 11 -16.59 -4.87 -22.19
C GLY A 11 -16.73 -6.35 -22.48
N GLY A 12 -17.81 -6.72 -23.18
CA GLY A 12 -18.18 -8.10 -23.46
C GLY A 12 -17.14 -8.87 -24.25
N GLY A 13 -16.97 -10.12 -23.82
CA GLY A 13 -16.51 -11.25 -24.62
C GLY A 13 -17.31 -12.46 -24.11
N GLU A 14 -18.08 -13.08 -25.01
CA GLU A 14 -18.97 -14.18 -24.70
C GLU A 14 -18.23 -15.41 -24.14
N GLY A 15 -18.78 -16.00 -23.08
CA GLY A 15 -18.56 -17.40 -22.69
C GLY A 15 -17.62 -17.66 -21.51
N GLY A 16 -18.22 -17.93 -20.34
CA GLY A 16 -17.61 -18.71 -19.26
C GLY A 16 -17.47 -17.97 -17.93
N ASP A 17 -18.36 -18.30 -16.99
CA ASP A 17 -18.36 -17.98 -15.55
C ASP A 17 -18.04 -16.53 -15.16
N ASP A 18 -19.09 -15.76 -14.90
CA ASP A 18 -19.07 -14.49 -14.17
C ASP A 18 -18.66 -14.69 -12.69
N ASP A 19 -17.45 -15.20 -12.46
CA ASP A 19 -16.72 -14.88 -11.24
C ASP A 19 -16.48 -13.37 -11.31
N VAL A 20 -17.22 -12.60 -10.51
CA VAL A 20 -16.98 -11.18 -10.29
C VAL A 20 -15.52 -11.05 -9.85
N LEU A 21 -14.62 -10.75 -10.80
CA LEU A 21 -13.20 -10.59 -10.55
C LEU A 21 -13.04 -9.54 -9.46
N GLY A 22 -12.70 -10.01 -8.25
CA GLY A 22 -12.56 -9.17 -7.08
C GLY A 22 -11.48 -8.12 -7.28
N TYR A 23 -11.60 -6.99 -6.57
CA TYR A 23 -10.54 -5.98 -6.57
C TYR A 23 -9.24 -6.62 -6.08
N PRO A 24 -8.09 -6.45 -6.76
CA PRO A 24 -6.84 -7.06 -6.34
C PRO A 24 -6.45 -6.53 -4.96
N VAL A 25 -6.25 -7.43 -4.03
CA VAL A 25 -5.87 -7.13 -2.65
C VAL A 25 -4.40 -7.48 -2.48
N TYR A 26 -3.69 -6.68 -1.70
CA TYR A 26 -2.30 -6.92 -1.32
C TYR A 26 -2.16 -7.21 0.17
N LEU A 27 -1.33 -8.20 0.52
CA LEU A 27 -0.95 -8.48 1.90
C LEU A 27 0.40 -9.20 1.95
N ASP A 28 1.36 -8.65 2.69
CA ASP A 28 2.68 -9.23 2.95
C ASP A 28 3.46 -9.69 1.71
N GLY A 29 3.46 -8.89 0.64
CA GLY A 29 4.18 -9.21 -0.59
C GLY A 29 3.35 -9.93 -1.66
N GLU A 30 2.19 -10.45 -1.29
CA GLU A 30 1.32 -11.20 -2.20
C GLU A 30 0.15 -10.33 -2.72
N LEU A 31 -0.13 -10.43 -4.02
CA LEU A 31 -1.35 -9.93 -4.63
C LEU A 31 -2.30 -11.09 -4.90
N ARG A 32 -3.56 -10.95 -4.50
CA ARG A 32 -4.63 -11.92 -4.78
C ARG A 32 -5.87 -11.20 -5.32
N GLN A 33 -6.64 -11.89 -6.17
CA GLN A 33 -7.92 -11.37 -6.68
C GLN A 33 -9.07 -11.58 -5.69
N SER A 34 -8.83 -12.32 -4.61
CA SER A 34 -9.77 -12.54 -3.51
C SER A 34 -9.24 -11.93 -2.22
N GLY A 35 -10.15 -11.59 -1.31
CA GLY A 35 -9.81 -11.06 0.01
C GLY A 35 -9.18 -12.11 0.92
N TRP A 36 -8.50 -11.65 1.98
CA TRP A 36 -8.06 -12.51 3.07
C TRP A 36 -9.01 -12.33 4.26
N ARG A 37 -9.50 -13.45 4.80
CA ARG A 37 -10.24 -13.44 6.08
C ARG A 37 -9.41 -12.84 7.22
N SER A 38 -8.08 -12.96 7.16
CA SER A 38 -7.16 -12.39 8.16
C SER A 38 -6.74 -10.95 7.87
N TYR A 39 -7.21 -10.32 6.77
CA TYR A 39 -6.74 -9.01 6.32
C TYR A 39 -6.88 -7.95 7.41
N TYR A 40 -8.07 -7.80 8.00
CA TYR A 40 -8.33 -6.75 8.99
C TYR A 40 -7.59 -6.98 10.30
N VAL A 41 -7.54 -8.23 10.77
CA VAL A 41 -6.77 -8.59 11.98
C VAL A 41 -5.30 -8.26 11.79
N ARG A 42 -4.71 -8.65 10.65
CA ARG A 42 -3.31 -8.33 10.33
C ARG A 42 -3.08 -6.84 10.17
N THR A 43 -4.00 -6.16 9.49
CA THR A 43 -3.95 -4.70 9.31
C THR A 43 -3.93 -3.98 10.66
N LEU A 44 -4.77 -4.38 11.61
CA LEU A 44 -4.76 -3.85 12.97
C LEU A 44 -3.44 -4.14 13.68
N LEU A 45 -2.94 -5.38 13.59
CA LEU A 45 -1.66 -5.77 14.19
C LEU A 45 -0.48 -5.00 13.63
N TYR A 46 -0.57 -4.46 12.41
CA TYR A 46 0.49 -3.65 11.79
C TYR A 46 0.32 -2.15 12.04
N LYS A 47 -0.93 -1.66 12.07
CA LYS A 47 -1.24 -0.22 12.10
C LYS A 47 -1.45 0.34 13.50
N VAL A 48 -1.75 -0.49 14.49
CA VAL A 48 -2.00 -0.03 15.86
C VAL A 48 -0.68 -0.02 16.65
N PRO A 49 -0.32 1.11 17.32
CA PRO A 49 0.88 1.18 18.15
C PRO A 49 0.91 0.12 19.25
N GLU A 50 2.11 -0.34 19.59
CA GLU A 50 2.34 -1.37 20.61
C GLU A 50 1.77 -0.96 21.97
N GLY A 51 1.92 0.31 22.36
CA GLY A 51 1.33 0.87 23.57
C GLY A 51 -0.20 0.71 23.63
N THR A 52 -0.88 0.89 22.50
CA THR A 52 -2.33 0.71 22.39
C THR A 52 -2.71 -0.76 22.52
N TRP A 53 -1.93 -1.67 21.92
CA TRP A 53 -2.13 -3.11 22.11
C TRP A 53 -1.90 -3.54 23.56
N CYS A 54 -0.87 -3.01 24.24
CA CYS A 54 -0.63 -3.28 25.66
C CYS A 54 -1.82 -2.87 26.52
N LEU A 55 -2.37 -1.67 26.32
CA LEU A 55 -3.57 -1.21 27.02
C LEU A 55 -4.80 -2.08 26.72
N PHE A 56 -4.98 -2.47 25.46
CA PHE A 56 -6.09 -3.35 25.07
C PHE A 56 -6.00 -4.71 25.76
N VAL A 57 -4.85 -5.38 25.70
CA VAL A 57 -4.63 -6.67 26.38
C VAL A 57 -4.81 -6.53 27.89
N LEU A 58 -4.25 -5.47 28.48
CA LEU A 58 -4.39 -5.18 29.90
C LEU A 58 -5.86 -4.99 30.31
N SER A 59 -6.66 -4.35 29.46
CA SER A 59 -8.09 -4.16 29.70
C SER A 59 -8.88 -5.46 29.67
N LEU A 60 -8.53 -6.40 28.79
CA LEU A 60 -9.14 -7.73 28.76
C LEU A 60 -8.76 -8.54 30.02
N VAL A 61 -7.51 -8.45 30.46
CA VAL A 61 -7.06 -9.06 31.72
C VAL A 61 -7.77 -8.43 32.92
N ALA A 62 -7.91 -7.11 32.96
CA ALA A 62 -8.65 -6.39 33.98
C ALA A 62 -10.12 -6.83 34.02
N LEU A 63 -10.77 -6.93 32.86
CA LEU A 63 -12.13 -7.44 32.74
C LEU A 63 -12.24 -8.90 33.23
N ALA A 64 -11.25 -9.74 32.95
CA ALA A 64 -11.25 -11.14 33.39
C ALA A 64 -10.97 -11.32 34.89
N THR A 65 -10.19 -10.44 35.51
CA THR A 65 -9.64 -10.66 36.86
C THR A 65 -10.19 -9.72 37.95
N SER A 66 -10.71 -8.55 37.56
CA SER A 66 -11.20 -7.53 38.50
C SER A 66 -12.70 -7.33 38.36
N ARG A 67 -13.45 -7.68 39.41
CA ARG A 67 -14.89 -7.37 39.50
C ARG A 67 -15.16 -5.86 39.43
N ARG A 68 -14.22 -5.02 39.88
CA ARG A 68 -14.34 -3.55 39.83
C ARG A 68 -14.23 -2.97 38.42
N SER A 69 -13.70 -3.75 37.48
CA SER A 69 -13.57 -3.35 36.07
C SER A 69 -14.74 -3.83 35.21
N ARG A 70 -15.63 -4.65 35.79
CA ARG A 70 -16.82 -5.19 35.13
C ARG A 70 -18.02 -4.30 35.41
N GLU A 71 -18.82 -4.09 34.37
CA GLU A 71 -20.17 -3.57 34.46
C GLU A 71 -21.19 -4.71 34.38
N GLY A 72 -22.48 -4.37 34.30
CA GLY A 72 -23.53 -5.35 34.03
C GLY A 72 -23.22 -6.15 32.76
N TRP A 73 -23.54 -7.44 32.78
CA TRP A 73 -23.25 -8.34 31.64
C TRP A 73 -23.86 -7.85 30.32
N ALA A 74 -25.03 -7.19 30.38
CA ALA A 74 -25.68 -6.58 29.22
C ALA A 74 -24.86 -5.41 28.64
N ASP A 75 -24.26 -4.58 29.49
CA ASP A 75 -23.42 -3.45 29.07
C ASP A 75 -22.12 -3.94 28.42
N GLU A 76 -21.51 -4.97 29.00
CA GLU A 76 -20.30 -5.59 28.42
C GLU A 76 -20.58 -6.16 27.03
N ILE A 77 -21.70 -6.86 26.88
CA ILE A 77 -22.11 -7.39 25.58
C ILE A 77 -22.41 -6.24 24.62
N ALA A 78 -23.12 -5.20 25.03
CA ALA A 78 -23.44 -4.06 24.18
C ALA A 78 -22.17 -3.39 23.62
N VAL A 79 -21.17 -3.15 24.47
CA VAL A 79 -19.89 -2.54 24.06
C VAL A 79 -19.08 -3.49 23.16
N ALA A 80 -19.04 -4.79 23.46
CA ALA A 80 -18.29 -5.77 22.68
C ALA A 80 -18.96 -6.13 21.34
N THR A 81 -20.29 -6.00 21.23
CA THR A 81 -21.05 -6.41 20.04
C THR A 81 -20.59 -5.64 18.81
N VAL A 82 -20.45 -4.33 18.88
CA VAL A 82 -20.06 -3.50 17.73
C VAL A 82 -18.70 -3.89 17.13
N PRO A 83 -17.59 -3.96 17.89
CA PRO A 83 -16.31 -4.38 17.34
C PRO A 83 -16.34 -5.82 16.82
N VAL A 84 -17.01 -6.74 17.50
CA VAL A 84 -17.13 -8.14 17.06
C VAL A 84 -17.90 -8.23 15.74
N VAL A 85 -19.04 -7.57 15.63
CA VAL A 85 -19.87 -7.59 14.41
C VAL A 85 -19.14 -6.92 13.26
N ILE A 86 -18.49 -5.78 13.46
CA ILE A 86 -17.72 -5.10 12.40
C ILE A 86 -16.57 -5.98 11.92
N LEU A 87 -15.77 -6.53 12.83
CA LEU A 87 -14.64 -7.39 12.45
C LEU A 87 -15.12 -8.66 11.75
N PHE A 88 -16.17 -9.29 12.27
CA PHE A 88 -16.76 -10.48 11.67
C PHE A 88 -17.31 -10.18 10.27
N ALA A 89 -18.13 -9.13 10.13
CA ALA A 89 -18.73 -8.75 8.87
C ALA A 89 -17.66 -8.42 7.82
N MET A 90 -16.70 -7.57 8.16
CA MET A 90 -15.67 -7.16 7.21
C MET A 90 -14.72 -8.30 6.84
N SER A 91 -14.43 -9.22 7.77
CA SER A 91 -13.49 -10.33 7.53
C SER A 91 -14.13 -11.54 6.84
N PHE A 92 -15.42 -11.81 7.06
CA PHE A 92 -16.07 -13.04 6.60
C PHE A 92 -17.27 -12.83 5.69
N LEU A 93 -17.96 -11.68 5.76
CA LEU A 93 -19.15 -11.40 4.93
C LEU A 93 -18.84 -10.54 3.71
N THR A 94 -17.63 -9.99 3.61
CA THR A 94 -17.21 -9.16 2.48
C THR A 94 -15.87 -9.60 1.92
N ASN A 95 -15.64 -9.34 0.63
CA ASN A 95 -14.33 -9.45 -0.02
C ASN A 95 -13.61 -8.09 -0.09
N ILE A 96 -14.13 -7.07 0.60
CA ILE A 96 -13.53 -5.74 0.63
C ILE A 96 -12.35 -5.80 1.59
N CYS A 97 -11.13 -5.72 1.06
CA CYS A 97 -9.89 -5.65 1.83
C CYS A 97 -9.12 -4.39 1.42
N LEU A 98 -9.72 -3.23 1.65
CA LEU A 98 -9.27 -1.92 1.14
C LEU A 98 -8.91 -0.97 2.29
N GLY A 99 -8.07 -1.50 3.18
CA GLY A 99 -7.45 -0.80 4.28
C GLY A 99 -8.28 -0.61 5.55
N LEU A 100 -7.59 -0.14 6.59
CA LEU A 100 -8.09 -0.08 7.97
C LEU A 100 -9.40 0.71 8.13
N ARG A 101 -9.68 1.64 7.21
CA ARG A 101 -10.84 2.55 7.25
C ARG A 101 -12.19 1.87 7.47
N TYR A 102 -12.36 0.64 6.96
CA TYR A 102 -13.62 -0.10 7.08
C TYR A 102 -13.89 -0.65 8.48
N VAL A 103 -12.85 -0.80 9.31
CA VAL A 103 -12.99 -1.25 10.69
C VAL A 103 -12.77 -0.12 11.70
N LEU A 104 -12.42 1.09 11.25
CA LEU A 104 -12.27 2.26 12.14
C LEU A 104 -13.47 2.53 13.07
N PRO A 105 -14.74 2.35 12.65
CA PRO A 105 -15.88 2.62 13.53
C PRO A 105 -15.92 1.76 14.80
N MET A 106 -15.12 0.69 14.88
CA MET A 106 -15.02 -0.13 16.09
C MET A 106 -14.16 0.52 17.20
N PHE A 107 -13.25 1.43 16.85
CA PHE A 107 -12.25 1.96 17.78
C PHE A 107 -12.85 2.66 19.00
N PRO A 108 -13.92 3.48 18.91
CA PRO A 108 -14.53 4.10 20.09
C PRO A 108 -14.91 3.07 21.17
N TYR A 109 -15.50 1.94 20.77
CA TYR A 109 -15.89 0.86 21.68
C TYR A 109 -14.68 0.15 22.29
N ILE A 110 -13.63 -0.09 21.49
CA ILE A 110 -12.37 -0.63 21.99
C ILE A 110 -11.73 0.33 23.02
N MET A 111 -11.79 1.64 22.79
CA MET A 111 -11.24 2.64 23.71
C MET A 111 -12.04 2.71 25.02
N ILE A 112 -13.37 2.55 24.97
CA ILE A 112 -14.21 2.40 26.17
C ILE A 112 -13.77 1.17 26.97
N THR A 113 -13.62 0.01 26.31
CA THR A 113 -13.10 -1.21 26.96
C THR A 113 -11.72 -0.98 27.55
N MET A 114 -10.82 -0.30 26.85
CA MET A 114 -9.48 0.04 27.35
C MET A 114 -9.52 0.90 28.62
N GLY A 115 -10.54 1.74 28.81
CA GLY A 115 -10.73 2.52 30.04
C GLY A 115 -10.85 1.67 31.32
N LYS A 116 -11.23 0.40 31.20
CA LYS A 116 -11.38 -0.55 32.33
C LYS A 116 -10.08 -0.85 33.08
N VAL A 117 -8.92 -0.47 32.52
CA VAL A 117 -7.63 -0.54 33.23
C VAL A 117 -7.57 0.40 34.44
N VAL A 118 -8.34 1.49 34.46
CA VAL A 118 -8.30 2.50 35.52
C VAL A 118 -8.90 1.98 36.85
N PRO A 119 -10.13 1.42 36.89
CA PRO A 119 -10.65 0.79 38.10
C PRO A 119 -9.80 -0.38 38.59
N TRP A 120 -9.21 -1.15 37.67
CA TRP A 120 -8.30 -2.25 38.00
C TRP A 120 -7.03 -1.75 38.69
N ALA A 121 -6.31 -0.81 38.08
CA ALA A 121 -5.06 -0.28 38.61
C ALA A 121 -5.29 0.40 39.98
N SER A 122 -6.36 1.18 40.10
CA SER A 122 -6.74 1.88 41.34
C SER A 122 -7.15 0.92 42.45
N GLY A 123 -7.74 -0.21 42.09
CA GLY A 123 -8.25 -1.20 43.02
C GLY A 123 -7.21 -2.11 43.67
N LEU A 124 -5.95 -2.07 43.24
CA LEU A 124 -4.90 -2.92 43.80
C LEU A 124 -4.59 -2.55 45.25
N GLU A 125 -4.58 -3.56 46.13
CA GLU A 125 -4.47 -3.39 47.59
C GLU A 125 -3.09 -2.89 48.02
N THR A 126 -2.01 -3.44 47.44
CA THR A 126 -0.65 -3.07 47.82
C THR A 126 -0.15 -1.88 47.01
N LYS A 127 0.51 -0.92 47.69
CA LYS A 127 1.10 0.27 47.07
C LYS A 127 2.03 -0.10 45.91
N THR A 128 2.88 -1.12 46.10
CA THR A 128 3.82 -1.58 45.07
C THR A 128 3.12 -2.07 43.81
N ARG A 129 2.07 -2.90 43.93
CA ARG A 129 1.31 -3.37 42.76
C ARG A 129 0.57 -2.24 42.06
N ARG A 130 0.00 -1.31 42.83
CA ARG A 130 -0.67 -0.11 42.30
C ARG A 130 0.28 0.77 41.49
N VAL A 131 1.46 1.07 42.03
CA VAL A 131 2.49 1.86 41.34
C VAL A 131 2.95 1.14 40.06
N ALA A 132 3.18 -0.18 40.13
CA ALA A 132 3.56 -0.96 38.95
C ALA A 132 2.47 -0.94 37.86
N ALA A 133 1.20 -1.13 38.23
CA ALA A 133 0.07 -1.08 37.30
C ALA A 133 -0.07 0.27 36.62
N TRP A 134 0.00 1.37 37.38
CA TRP A 134 -0.01 2.73 36.82
C TRP A 134 1.22 3.02 35.98
N GLY A 135 2.39 2.47 36.34
CA GLY A 135 3.59 2.52 35.52
C GLY A 135 3.39 1.87 34.15
N ILE A 136 2.79 0.66 34.10
CA ILE A 136 2.48 -0.03 32.85
C ILE A 136 1.50 0.79 32.01
N VAL A 137 0.42 1.31 32.61
CA VAL A 137 -0.56 2.16 31.92
C VAL A 137 0.10 3.42 31.37
N GLY A 138 0.89 4.12 32.19
CA GLY A 138 1.59 5.35 31.81
C GLY A 138 2.61 5.13 30.70
N VAL A 139 3.42 4.07 30.78
CA VAL A 139 4.36 3.69 29.72
C VAL A 139 3.62 3.34 28.44
N SER A 140 2.54 2.56 28.52
CA SER A 140 1.76 2.18 27.33
C SER A 140 1.14 3.39 26.63
N LEU A 141 0.57 4.34 27.39
CA LEU A 141 0.09 5.61 26.86
C LEU A 141 1.23 6.44 26.25
N GLY A 142 2.36 6.54 26.96
CA GLY A 142 3.55 7.26 26.50
C GLY A 142 4.07 6.71 25.18
N LEU A 143 4.10 5.38 25.01
CA LEU A 143 4.50 4.74 23.75
C LEU A 143 3.53 5.03 22.61
N THR A 144 2.21 5.03 22.85
CA THR A 144 1.22 5.40 21.84
C THR A 144 1.37 6.86 21.38
N VAL A 145 1.57 7.78 22.34
CA VAL A 145 1.81 9.20 22.05
C VAL A 145 3.11 9.38 21.27
N LEU A 146 4.18 8.72 21.71
CA LEU A 146 5.49 8.77 21.05
C LEU A 146 5.40 8.25 19.62
N ALA A 147 4.73 7.12 19.38
CA ALA A 147 4.55 6.57 18.04
C ALA A 147 3.83 7.55 17.10
N THR A 148 2.82 8.26 17.61
CA THR A 148 2.07 9.27 16.86
C THR A 148 2.92 10.51 16.59
N ALA A 149 3.69 10.96 17.58
CA ALA A 149 4.59 12.11 17.44
C ALA A 149 5.72 11.84 16.43
N LEU A 150 6.32 10.64 16.45
CA LEU A 150 7.43 10.28 15.57
C LEU A 150 7.01 10.20 14.09
N ILE A 151 5.77 9.80 13.80
CA ILE A 151 5.31 9.70 12.40
C ILE A 151 4.73 11.03 11.87
N HIS A 152 4.43 12.01 12.73
CA HIS A 152 3.84 13.28 12.33
C HIS A 152 4.64 14.00 11.23
N PRO A 153 4.00 14.50 10.14
CA PRO A 153 2.57 14.48 9.80
C PRO A 153 2.07 13.29 8.95
N ARG A 154 2.86 12.22 8.77
CA ARG A 154 2.60 11.12 7.82
C ARG A 154 1.80 9.96 8.44
N TYR A 155 0.72 10.27 9.14
CA TYR A 155 -0.03 9.28 9.93
C TYR A 155 -0.58 8.10 9.12
N LEU A 156 -1.01 8.33 7.88
CA LEU A 156 -1.53 7.26 7.02
C LEU A 156 -0.47 6.17 6.79
N ALA A 157 0.77 6.60 6.57
CA ALA A 157 1.88 5.71 6.33
C ALA A 157 2.33 4.95 7.59
N TYR A 158 1.84 5.27 8.79
CA TYR A 158 2.31 4.63 10.02
C TYR A 158 2.21 3.10 9.98
N PHE A 159 3.27 2.42 10.39
CA PHE A 159 3.27 1.00 10.75
C PHE A 159 4.06 0.88 12.04
N ASN A 160 3.64 -0.01 12.93
CA ASN A 160 4.29 -0.18 14.21
C ASN A 160 5.67 -0.85 14.06
N VAL A 161 6.49 -0.73 15.10
CA VAL A 161 7.89 -1.17 15.11
C VAL A 161 7.98 -2.67 14.88
N VAL A 162 7.12 -3.45 15.55
CA VAL A 162 7.10 -4.93 15.43
C VAL A 162 6.80 -5.39 14.00
N SER A 163 5.98 -4.65 13.26
CA SER A 163 5.66 -4.98 11.86
C SER A 163 6.76 -4.63 10.87
N GLY A 164 7.79 -3.88 11.30
CA GLY A 164 8.95 -3.44 10.52
C GLY A 164 8.92 -1.96 10.13
N GLY A 165 7.97 -1.18 10.64
CA GLY A 165 7.83 0.23 10.30
C GLY A 165 7.33 0.50 8.87
N PRO A 166 7.17 1.79 8.51
CA PRO A 166 6.54 2.19 7.25
C PRO A 166 7.35 1.86 6.00
N ASP A 167 8.67 1.75 6.15
CA ASP A 167 9.60 1.60 5.03
C ASP A 167 10.02 0.14 4.77
N ARG A 168 9.41 -0.83 5.47
CA ARG A 168 9.69 -2.25 5.27
C ARG A 168 9.53 -2.67 3.81
N GLU A 169 10.47 -3.48 3.33
CA GLU A 169 10.41 -4.14 2.02
C GLU A 169 10.44 -5.68 2.16
N PRO A 170 9.52 -6.43 1.51
CA PRO A 170 8.31 -5.93 0.86
C PRO A 170 7.37 -5.24 1.87
N PRO A 171 6.51 -4.30 1.45
CA PRO A 171 5.56 -3.67 2.37
C PRO A 171 4.58 -4.70 2.97
N ARG A 172 4.07 -4.43 4.18
CA ARG A 172 3.00 -5.27 4.79
C ARG A 172 1.66 -5.03 4.09
N LEU A 173 1.36 -3.75 3.88
CA LEU A 173 0.18 -3.26 3.16
C LEU A 173 0.63 -2.15 2.21
N ILE A 174 -0.11 -1.96 1.12
CA ILE A 174 0.08 -0.85 0.17
C ILE A 174 -1.23 -0.07 0.07
N ASP A 175 -1.52 0.57 -1.07
CA ASP A 175 -2.81 1.21 -1.35
C ASP A 175 -3.17 2.31 -0.35
N SER A 176 -4.48 2.50 -0.13
CA SER A 176 -5.12 3.21 0.97
C SER A 176 -4.55 3.02 2.36
N ASN A 177 -3.77 1.96 2.63
CA ASN A 177 -3.08 1.83 3.91
C ASN A 177 -1.77 2.60 3.94
N LEU A 178 -1.19 2.99 2.81
CA LEU A 178 0.10 3.66 2.75
C LEU A 178 -0.04 5.10 2.21
N ASP A 179 -0.83 5.27 1.16
CA ASP A 179 -0.97 6.53 0.43
C ASP A 179 -2.34 6.65 -0.23
N TRP A 180 -2.83 7.87 -0.40
CA TRP A 180 -4.00 8.18 -1.22
C TRP A 180 -3.76 9.35 -2.18
N GLY A 181 -2.48 9.70 -2.39
CA GLY A 181 -1.99 10.78 -3.22
C GLY A 181 -1.44 11.97 -2.43
N GLN A 182 -1.42 11.92 -1.10
CA GLN A 182 -0.92 13.05 -0.29
C GLN A 182 0.58 13.31 -0.53
N ASP A 183 1.35 12.27 -0.85
CA ASP A 183 2.80 12.38 -1.03
C ASP A 183 3.20 12.99 -2.37
N LEU A 184 2.25 13.30 -3.24
CA LEU A 184 2.50 14.13 -4.42
C LEU A 184 3.01 15.53 -4.04
N ILE A 185 2.52 16.11 -2.94
CA ILE A 185 3.01 17.38 -2.41
C ILE A 185 4.45 17.23 -1.90
N ASN A 186 4.70 16.18 -1.12
CA ASN A 186 6.04 15.87 -0.62
C ASN A 186 7.03 15.61 -1.78
N LEU A 187 6.56 15.02 -2.88
CA LEU A 187 7.37 14.77 -4.07
C LEU A 187 7.73 16.07 -4.79
N LYS A 188 6.77 16.99 -4.95
CA LYS A 188 7.03 18.33 -5.50
C LYS A 188 8.14 19.03 -4.72
N ASP A 189 8.03 19.03 -3.39
CA ASP A 189 9.03 19.69 -2.52
C ASP A 189 10.39 19.00 -2.61
N TRP A 190 10.41 17.66 -2.65
CA TRP A 190 11.64 16.90 -2.84
C TRP A 190 12.30 17.21 -4.18
N ILE A 191 11.55 17.27 -5.29
CA ILE A 191 12.06 17.61 -6.63
C ILE A 191 12.64 19.02 -6.62
N ARG A 192 11.93 19.99 -6.04
CA ARG A 192 12.38 21.38 -5.93
C ARG A 192 13.72 21.50 -5.19
N ALA A 193 13.91 20.70 -4.14
CA ALA A 193 15.12 20.73 -3.33
C ALA A 193 16.30 19.94 -3.94
N ASN A 194 16.03 18.83 -4.64
CA ASN A 194 17.07 17.85 -5.00
C ASN A 194 17.29 17.64 -6.50
N ALA A 195 16.34 18.05 -7.35
CA ALA A 195 16.33 17.72 -8.78
C ALA A 195 15.69 18.83 -9.63
N ARG A 196 15.87 20.09 -9.22
CA ARG A 196 15.21 21.23 -9.88
C ARG A 196 15.64 21.34 -11.34
N GLY A 197 14.66 21.33 -12.25
CA GLY A 197 14.88 21.41 -13.69
C GLY A 197 15.20 20.06 -14.36
N GLU A 198 15.36 18.98 -13.59
CA GLU A 198 15.41 17.63 -14.17
C GLU A 198 14.00 17.18 -14.57
N ARG A 199 13.92 16.45 -15.69
CA ARG A 199 12.71 15.78 -16.13
C ARG A 199 12.50 14.49 -15.35
N VAL A 200 11.32 14.30 -14.74
CA VAL A 200 11.06 13.19 -13.82
C VAL A 200 9.99 12.24 -14.35
N GLY A 201 10.30 10.94 -14.39
CA GLY A 201 9.30 9.92 -14.70
C GLY A 201 8.40 9.67 -13.49
N ILE A 202 7.11 10.03 -13.52
CA ILE A 202 6.19 9.88 -12.39
C ILE A 202 5.08 8.86 -12.69
N ALA A 203 5.04 7.78 -11.92
CA ALA A 203 3.90 6.85 -11.85
C ALA A 203 3.49 6.71 -10.39
N TYR A 204 2.40 7.34 -9.99
CA TYR A 204 2.05 7.41 -8.57
C TYR A 204 0.61 7.00 -8.28
N PHE A 205 0.38 6.52 -7.07
CA PHE A 205 -0.91 6.05 -6.57
C PHE A 205 -1.68 7.22 -5.95
N GLY A 206 -2.42 7.96 -6.78
CA GLY A 206 -3.26 9.05 -6.29
C GLY A 206 -4.37 9.46 -7.25
N GLN A 207 -5.01 10.59 -6.91
CA GLN A 207 -6.26 11.06 -7.51
C GLN A 207 -6.13 12.42 -8.21
N ILE A 208 -4.92 13.00 -8.26
CA ILE A 208 -4.68 14.36 -8.76
C ILE A 208 -3.67 14.33 -9.91
N ASN A 209 -3.90 15.07 -10.99
CA ASN A 209 -2.88 15.17 -12.03
C ASN A 209 -1.66 15.96 -11.48
N PRO A 210 -0.41 15.45 -11.59
CA PRO A 210 0.79 16.19 -11.15
C PRO A 210 0.92 17.59 -11.75
N SER A 211 0.35 17.82 -12.94
CA SER A 211 0.30 19.13 -13.60
C SER A 211 -0.55 20.18 -12.87
N ILE A 212 -1.23 19.82 -11.77
CA ILE A 212 -1.91 20.81 -10.89
C ILE A 212 -0.94 21.89 -10.39
N PHE A 213 0.32 21.54 -10.12
CA PHE A 213 1.30 22.50 -9.63
C PHE A 213 1.72 23.51 -10.70
N ALA A 214 1.66 23.14 -11.98
CA ALA A 214 1.90 24.08 -13.07
C ALA A 214 0.85 25.21 -13.10
N LEU A 215 -0.40 24.92 -12.71
CA LEU A 215 -1.46 25.93 -12.58
C LEU A 215 -1.20 26.92 -11.43
N GLN A 216 -0.32 26.57 -10.49
CA GLN A 216 0.08 27.40 -9.35
C GLN A 216 1.48 28.03 -9.54
N GLY A 217 2.09 27.89 -10.73
CA GLY A 217 3.45 28.38 -10.98
C GLY A 217 4.57 27.54 -10.34
N GLU A 218 4.26 26.37 -9.79
CA GLU A 218 5.20 25.45 -9.12
C GLU A 218 5.36 24.12 -9.89
N GLY A 219 5.11 24.15 -11.21
CA GLY A 219 5.19 22.97 -12.06
C GLY A 219 6.62 22.41 -12.19
N PHE A 220 6.70 21.14 -12.54
CA PHE A 220 7.94 20.44 -12.88
C PHE A 220 7.73 19.63 -14.17
N ASP A 221 8.80 19.42 -14.93
CA ASP A 221 8.74 18.59 -16.14
C ASP A 221 8.66 17.12 -15.75
N TRP A 222 7.54 16.48 -16.09
CA TRP A 222 7.33 15.07 -15.81
C TRP A 222 6.79 14.32 -17.02
N PHE A 223 6.95 13.00 -16.99
CA PHE A 223 6.37 12.10 -17.97
C PHE A 223 5.92 10.81 -17.29
N LEU A 224 5.01 10.08 -17.93
CA LEU A 224 4.62 8.76 -17.45
C LEU A 224 5.73 7.74 -17.78
N PRO A 225 6.34 7.06 -16.79
CA PRO A 225 7.38 6.07 -17.03
C PRO A 225 6.93 4.94 -17.97
N PRO A 226 7.89 4.21 -18.56
CA PRO A 226 7.57 3.02 -19.31
C PRO A 226 6.89 2.02 -18.38
N ALA A 227 5.76 1.46 -18.80
CA ALA A 227 5.05 0.38 -18.10
C ALA A 227 5.20 -0.95 -18.84
N GLU A 228 5.25 -2.08 -18.12
CA GLU A 228 5.46 -3.39 -18.74
C GLU A 228 4.56 -3.61 -19.98
N PRO A 229 5.10 -4.13 -21.10
CA PRO A 229 4.37 -4.22 -22.35
C PRO A 229 3.05 -4.97 -22.21
N GLY A 230 1.97 -4.34 -22.67
CA GLY A 230 0.62 -4.92 -22.62
C GLY A 230 -0.05 -4.87 -21.24
N THR A 231 0.53 -4.18 -20.25
CA THR A 231 -0.08 -4.00 -18.92
C THR A 231 -0.91 -2.73 -18.78
N VAL A 232 -0.59 -1.69 -19.57
CA VAL A 232 -1.29 -0.40 -19.58
C VAL A 232 -2.10 -0.25 -20.87
N ARG A 233 -3.34 0.22 -20.74
CA ARG A 233 -4.25 0.53 -21.84
C ARG A 233 -4.78 1.95 -21.73
N LEU A 234 -5.18 2.50 -22.88
CA LEU A 234 -5.87 3.78 -22.94
C LEU A 234 -7.30 3.62 -22.39
N MET A 235 -7.76 4.56 -21.58
CA MET A 235 -9.11 4.51 -21.03
C MET A 235 -10.18 4.81 -22.11
N PRO A 236 -11.39 4.23 -22.00
CA PRO A 236 -12.49 4.56 -22.90
C PRO A 236 -12.78 6.05 -22.94
N GLY A 237 -13.10 6.58 -24.13
CA GLY A 237 -13.40 8.00 -24.33
C GLY A 237 -12.18 8.92 -24.40
N LYS A 238 -10.95 8.40 -24.35
CA LYS A 238 -9.72 9.18 -24.52
C LYS A 238 -9.19 9.08 -25.95
N THR A 239 -8.64 10.18 -26.46
CA THR A 239 -8.09 10.23 -27.83
C THR A 239 -6.58 10.08 -27.82
N ARG A 240 -6.05 8.94 -28.29
CA ARG A 240 -4.60 8.64 -28.26
C ARG A 240 -3.73 9.71 -28.94
N SER A 241 -4.17 10.26 -30.07
CA SER A 241 -3.40 11.24 -30.85
C SER A 241 -3.21 12.58 -30.15
N ARG A 242 -4.01 12.87 -29.12
CA ARG A 242 -3.89 14.09 -28.31
C ARG A 242 -3.01 13.92 -27.08
N LEU A 243 -2.63 12.67 -26.75
CA LEU A 243 -1.95 12.31 -25.50
C LEU A 243 -0.49 11.93 -25.76
N VAL A 244 0.37 12.13 -24.76
CA VAL A 244 1.79 11.73 -24.84
C VAL A 244 1.94 10.23 -24.63
N GLY A 245 1.24 9.72 -23.62
CA GLY A 245 1.28 8.32 -23.18
C GLY A 245 2.50 7.91 -22.36
N PRO A 246 2.51 6.64 -21.90
CA PRO A 246 3.67 6.07 -21.24
C PRO A 246 4.90 6.14 -22.16
N ALA A 247 6.06 6.44 -21.58
CA ALA A 247 7.32 6.40 -22.32
C ALA A 247 7.51 5.03 -22.96
N ARG A 248 7.99 5.02 -24.21
CA ARG A 248 8.16 3.78 -24.98
C ARG A 248 9.36 2.94 -24.53
N ARG A 249 10.32 3.55 -23.84
CA ARG A 249 11.57 2.91 -23.37
C ARG A 249 12.04 3.56 -22.09
N LEU A 250 12.69 2.76 -21.25
CA LEU A 250 13.40 3.27 -20.08
C LEU A 250 14.66 4.00 -20.53
N THR A 251 14.86 5.21 -20.02
CA THR A 251 16.03 6.05 -20.32
C THR A 251 16.75 6.38 -19.02
N PRO A 252 18.05 6.75 -19.06
CA PRO A 252 18.72 7.26 -17.87
C PRO A 252 18.01 8.53 -17.36
N GLY A 253 17.91 8.69 -16.04
CA GLY A 253 17.25 9.85 -15.44
C GLY A 253 16.59 9.55 -14.10
N LEU A 254 15.77 10.50 -13.65
CA LEU A 254 15.07 10.43 -12.37
C LEU A 254 13.66 9.86 -12.55
N TYR A 255 13.28 8.94 -11.67
CA TYR A 255 11.96 8.32 -11.67
C TYR A 255 11.39 8.30 -10.25
N ALA A 256 10.11 8.60 -10.10
CA ALA A 256 9.37 8.54 -8.85
C ALA A 256 8.15 7.62 -9.05
N VAL A 257 8.17 6.47 -8.39
CA VAL A 257 7.14 5.44 -8.54
C VAL A 257 6.56 5.07 -7.19
N SER A 258 5.24 5.12 -7.03
CA SER A 258 4.61 4.72 -5.77
C SER A 258 4.88 3.25 -5.45
N ALA A 259 5.19 2.97 -4.18
CA ALA A 259 5.40 1.64 -3.64
C ALA A 259 4.21 0.70 -3.96
N THR A 260 2.99 1.24 -4.01
CA THR A 260 1.78 0.52 -4.44
C THR A 260 1.86 0.00 -5.89
N LEU A 261 2.38 0.81 -6.83
CA LEU A 261 2.54 0.43 -8.23
C LEU A 261 3.75 -0.49 -8.43
N VAL A 262 4.84 -0.23 -7.69
CA VAL A 262 5.99 -1.13 -7.61
C VAL A 262 5.59 -2.48 -7.00
N ALA A 263 4.62 -2.49 -6.07
CA ALA A 263 4.06 -3.70 -5.52
C ALA A 263 3.18 -4.46 -6.54
N GLY A 264 2.84 -3.85 -7.66
CA GLY A 264 2.12 -4.46 -8.77
C GLY A 264 0.62 -4.22 -8.76
N LEU A 265 0.11 -3.36 -7.88
CA LEU A 265 -1.31 -3.04 -7.85
C LEU A 265 -1.72 -2.33 -9.15
N ARG A 266 -2.91 -2.65 -9.63
CA ARG A 266 -3.57 -1.98 -10.74
C ARG A 266 -4.02 -0.59 -10.32
N TRP A 267 -3.80 0.40 -11.16
CA TRP A 267 -4.27 1.76 -10.92
C TRP A 267 -4.40 2.55 -12.21
N ARG A 268 -5.18 3.63 -12.11
CA ARG A 268 -5.33 4.63 -13.16
C ARG A 268 -4.14 5.59 -13.15
N LEU A 269 -3.71 6.03 -14.33
CA LEU A 269 -2.51 6.83 -14.52
C LEU A 269 -2.84 8.10 -15.30
N TYR A 270 -2.13 9.17 -14.97
CA TYR A 270 -2.27 10.48 -15.61
C TYR A 270 -1.36 10.59 -16.83
N ASP A 271 -1.77 11.41 -17.79
CA ASP A 271 -0.96 11.77 -18.94
C ASP A 271 -0.23 13.09 -18.68
N SER A 272 0.99 13.21 -19.20
CA SER A 272 1.81 14.42 -19.07
C SER A 272 1.54 15.44 -20.18
N ALA A 273 0.57 15.21 -21.07
CA ALA A 273 0.15 16.20 -22.05
C ALA A 273 -0.22 17.53 -21.35
N PRO A 274 0.18 18.70 -21.91
CA PRO A 274 -0.11 20.00 -21.30
C PRO A 274 -1.63 20.21 -21.19
N VAL A 275 -2.15 20.27 -19.97
CA VAL A 275 -3.61 20.35 -19.72
C VAL A 275 -4.25 21.59 -20.33
N ALA A 276 -3.49 22.68 -20.45
CA ALA A 276 -3.94 23.92 -21.10
C ALA A 276 -4.28 23.73 -22.59
N VAL A 277 -3.63 22.78 -23.28
CA VAL A 277 -3.85 22.46 -24.70
C VAL A 277 -4.68 21.19 -24.87
N VAL A 278 -4.58 20.26 -23.91
CA VAL A 278 -5.26 18.96 -23.91
C VAL A 278 -6.05 18.79 -22.61
N PRO A 279 -7.26 19.38 -22.50
CA PRO A 279 -8.07 19.30 -21.28
C PRO A 279 -8.39 17.87 -20.83
N GLU A 280 -8.49 16.93 -21.77
CA GLU A 280 -8.67 15.50 -21.50
C GLU A 280 -7.57 14.90 -20.61
N ALA A 281 -6.36 15.48 -20.59
CA ALA A 281 -5.25 15.01 -19.77
C ALA A 281 -5.45 15.29 -18.27
N TRP A 282 -6.37 16.19 -17.89
CA TRP A 282 -6.65 16.51 -16.48
C TRP A 282 -7.16 15.31 -15.68
N SER A 283 -7.99 14.47 -16.31
CA SER A 283 -8.46 13.22 -15.71
C SER A 283 -7.55 12.05 -16.11
N PRO A 284 -7.54 10.94 -15.36
CA PRO A 284 -6.77 9.76 -15.73
C PRO A 284 -7.06 9.35 -17.17
N ALA A 285 -5.99 9.10 -17.93
CA ALA A 285 -6.07 8.76 -19.35
C ALA A 285 -5.69 7.31 -19.64
N TRP A 286 -4.95 6.69 -18.72
CA TRP A 286 -4.42 5.34 -18.88
C TRP A 286 -4.82 4.48 -17.68
N ASN A 287 -4.94 3.17 -17.89
CA ASN A 287 -5.20 2.21 -16.83
C ASN A 287 -4.17 1.09 -16.86
N ALA A 288 -3.53 0.80 -15.73
CA ALA A 288 -2.78 -0.43 -15.54
C ALA A 288 -3.78 -1.58 -15.30
N ASP A 289 -4.30 -2.14 -16.39
CA ASP A 289 -5.31 -3.20 -16.37
C ASP A 289 -4.76 -4.54 -15.91
N LYS A 290 -3.47 -4.79 -16.11
CA LYS A 290 -2.78 -5.99 -15.59
C LYS A 290 -1.92 -5.61 -14.39
N PRO A 291 -1.77 -6.51 -13.40
CA PRO A 291 -0.85 -6.27 -12.30
C PRO A 291 0.58 -6.17 -12.81
N TYR A 292 1.47 -5.64 -11.96
CA TYR A 292 2.92 -5.59 -12.19
C TYR A 292 3.39 -4.63 -13.30
N ALA A 293 2.57 -3.66 -13.70
CA ALA A 293 2.93 -2.66 -14.71
C ALA A 293 4.25 -1.92 -14.42
N PHE A 294 4.56 -1.68 -13.14
CA PHE A 294 5.79 -0.99 -12.70
C PHE A 294 6.59 -1.80 -11.67
N SER A 295 6.32 -3.10 -11.48
CA SER A 295 7.00 -3.91 -10.45
C SER A 295 8.49 -4.11 -10.70
N TYR A 296 8.86 -3.87 -11.94
CA TYR A 296 10.18 -3.96 -12.50
C TYR A 296 11.17 -2.99 -11.85
N PHE A 297 10.67 -1.91 -11.22
CA PHE A 297 11.43 -1.00 -10.38
C PHE A 297 11.94 -1.66 -9.08
N ARG A 298 11.42 -2.84 -8.69
CA ARG A 298 11.98 -3.64 -7.59
C ARG A 298 13.41 -4.14 -7.86
N GLU A 299 13.81 -4.20 -9.14
CA GLU A 299 15.18 -4.55 -9.55
C GLU A 299 16.15 -3.36 -9.48
N LEU A 300 15.66 -2.19 -9.04
CA LEU A 300 16.43 -0.97 -8.85
C LEU A 300 16.43 -0.58 -7.37
N THR A 301 17.50 0.05 -6.92
CA THR A 301 17.60 0.58 -5.56
C THR A 301 17.10 2.03 -5.54
N PRO A 302 16.10 2.37 -4.71
CA PRO A 302 15.67 3.75 -4.57
C PRO A 302 16.76 4.57 -3.87
N ILE A 303 16.96 5.81 -4.33
CA ILE A 303 17.87 6.79 -3.73
C ILE A 303 17.18 7.60 -2.63
N ALA A 304 15.85 7.65 -2.64
CA ALA A 304 15.05 8.31 -1.62
C ALA A 304 13.65 7.69 -1.55
N ARG A 305 12.99 7.89 -0.42
CA ARG A 305 11.61 7.51 -0.20
C ARG A 305 10.84 8.70 0.33
N VAL A 306 9.97 9.25 -0.51
CA VAL A 306 9.19 10.44 -0.22
C VAL A 306 7.89 10.03 0.47
N GLY A 307 7.68 10.53 1.69
CA GLY A 307 6.46 10.29 2.47
C GLY A 307 6.19 8.83 2.84
N HIS A 308 7.21 7.96 2.75
CA HIS A 308 7.14 6.49 2.88
C HIS A 308 6.49 5.74 1.69
N SER A 309 5.83 6.44 0.77
CA SER A 309 5.01 5.83 -0.28
C SER A 309 5.52 5.98 -1.70
N ILE A 310 6.34 7.00 -2.00
CA ILE A 310 6.90 7.23 -3.33
C ILE A 310 8.39 6.90 -3.31
N LEU A 311 8.79 5.92 -4.12
CA LEU A 311 10.17 5.49 -4.27
C LEU A 311 10.81 6.30 -5.39
N VAL A 312 11.91 6.98 -5.09
CA VAL A 312 12.66 7.78 -6.06
C VAL A 312 13.91 7.02 -6.48
N TYR A 313 14.12 6.90 -7.78
CA TYR A 313 15.20 6.15 -8.41
C TYR A 313 16.01 7.05 -9.32
N ARG A 314 17.34 6.89 -9.29
CA ARG A 314 18.21 7.40 -10.35
C ARG A 314 18.64 6.23 -11.22
N VAL A 315 18.06 6.16 -12.42
CA VAL A 315 18.32 5.09 -13.39
C VAL A 315 19.56 5.46 -14.19
N THR A 316 20.58 4.60 -14.13
CA THR A 316 21.83 4.78 -14.88
C THR A 316 21.77 4.11 -16.25
N PRO A 317 22.66 4.46 -17.21
CA PRO A 317 22.78 3.72 -18.46
C PRO A 317 22.98 2.21 -18.28
N LYS A 318 23.73 1.80 -17.24
CA LYS A 318 23.94 0.38 -16.90
C LYS A 318 22.66 -0.30 -16.45
N ASP A 319 21.81 0.39 -15.70
CA ASP A 319 20.50 -0.13 -15.28
C ASP A 319 19.58 -0.34 -16.48
N VAL A 320 19.55 0.62 -17.42
CA VAL A 320 18.78 0.51 -18.66
C VAL A 320 19.22 -0.72 -19.45
N GLU A 321 20.53 -0.90 -19.65
CA GLU A 321 21.06 -2.06 -20.39
C GLU A 321 20.77 -3.39 -19.67
N ARG A 322 20.89 -3.42 -18.33
CA ARG A 322 20.55 -4.60 -17.51
C ARG A 322 19.09 -5.00 -17.69
N LEU A 323 18.17 -4.03 -17.58
CA LEU A 323 16.74 -4.27 -17.66
C LEU A 323 16.28 -4.58 -19.10
N ALA A 324 16.86 -3.93 -20.12
CA ALA A 324 16.55 -4.18 -21.52
C ALA A 324 16.94 -5.61 -21.96
N ARG A 325 18.07 -6.15 -21.47
CA ARG A 325 18.48 -7.54 -21.77
C ARG A 325 17.49 -8.59 -21.29
N ARG A 326 16.82 -8.35 -20.16
CA ARG A 326 15.84 -9.26 -19.58
C ARG A 326 14.45 -9.12 -20.19
N ARG A 327 14.14 -7.94 -20.73
CA ARG A 327 12.79 -7.59 -21.18
C ARG A 327 12.82 -7.27 -22.67
N SER A 328 12.71 -8.35 -23.45
CA SER A 328 12.70 -8.38 -24.92
C SER A 328 11.91 -7.26 -25.64
N PRO A 329 10.77 -6.75 -25.13
CA PRO A 329 9.99 -5.75 -25.88
C PRO A 329 10.46 -4.30 -25.74
N TRP A 330 11.42 -3.98 -24.85
CA TRP A 330 11.95 -2.61 -24.72
C TRP A 330 13.07 -2.26 -25.71
N GLY A 331 13.46 -3.26 -26.53
CA GLY A 331 14.39 -3.12 -27.65
C GLY A 331 15.85 -3.26 -27.24
N ARG A 332 16.51 -4.29 -27.78
CA ARG A 332 17.98 -4.35 -27.86
C ARG A 332 18.49 -3.15 -28.64
N VAL A 333 19.46 -2.44 -28.09
CA VAL A 333 20.29 -1.51 -28.88
C VAL A 333 21.28 -2.35 -29.67
N GLY A 334 21.49 -1.98 -30.94
CA GLY A 334 22.26 -2.75 -31.90
C GLY A 334 23.65 -3.14 -31.41
N ALA A 335 23.96 -4.43 -31.54
CA ALA A 335 25.29 -4.92 -31.82
C ALA A 335 25.15 -5.82 -33.04
N SER A 336 25.60 -5.31 -34.18
CA SER A 336 25.86 -6.12 -35.36
C SER A 336 27.03 -7.04 -35.07
N SER A 337 26.80 -8.34 -34.90
CA SER A 337 27.76 -9.39 -35.24
C SER A 337 27.13 -10.77 -35.05
N SER A 338 26.88 -11.43 -36.19
CA SER A 338 27.18 -12.83 -36.47
C SER A 338 27.06 -13.90 -35.37
N SER A 339 26.22 -14.90 -35.69
CA SER A 339 26.40 -16.35 -35.46
C SER A 339 26.47 -16.90 -34.02
N GLY A 340 25.70 -17.96 -33.78
CA GLY A 340 25.99 -18.93 -32.72
C GLY A 340 24.76 -19.44 -31.97
N SER A 341 24.24 -20.58 -32.41
CA SER A 341 23.31 -21.44 -31.69
C SER A 341 23.75 -21.71 -30.24
N LEU A 342 22.81 -21.79 -29.30
CA LEU A 342 22.80 -22.90 -28.31
C LEU A 342 21.47 -22.96 -27.54
N PHE A 343 20.82 -24.11 -27.75
CA PHE A 343 19.72 -24.68 -26.99
C PHE A 343 20.03 -24.71 -25.48
N LEU A 344 19.08 -24.30 -24.64
CA LEU A 344 19.05 -24.67 -23.23
C LEU A 344 17.76 -25.43 -22.92
N ARG A 345 17.93 -26.74 -22.75
CA ARG A 345 16.96 -27.68 -22.18
C ARG A 345 16.74 -27.37 -20.70
N SER A 346 15.51 -27.63 -20.26
CA SER A 346 15.03 -27.56 -18.89
C SER A 346 15.79 -28.50 -17.93
N LYS A 347 15.92 -28.08 -16.67
CA LYS A 347 16.04 -28.96 -15.51
C LYS A 347 15.06 -28.48 -14.44
N GLN A 348 13.87 -29.05 -14.48
CA GLN A 348 13.03 -29.27 -13.30
C GLN A 348 13.18 -30.72 -12.87
N ASP A 349 12.94 -30.95 -11.59
CA ASP A 349 12.75 -32.22 -10.87
C ASP A 349 14.01 -32.97 -10.43
N THR A 350 14.29 -32.95 -9.12
CA THR A 350 13.79 -33.99 -8.18
C THR A 350 14.54 -33.86 -6.84
N LEU A 351 13.96 -33.16 -5.87
CA LEU A 351 14.35 -33.18 -4.45
C LEU A 351 13.15 -33.70 -3.65
N PHE A 352 12.94 -35.02 -3.68
CA PHE A 352 11.98 -35.71 -2.80
C PHE A 352 12.41 -37.16 -2.59
N ARG A 353 13.51 -37.36 -1.85
CA ARG A 353 13.82 -38.63 -1.18
C ARG A 353 14.66 -38.33 0.04
N LEU A 354 14.05 -38.29 1.21
CA LEU A 354 14.62 -38.71 2.49
C LEU A 354 13.52 -38.56 3.56
N PHE A 355 13.20 -39.68 4.20
CA PHE A 355 12.42 -39.91 5.43
C PHE A 355 11.32 -40.97 5.27
N ARG A 356 11.75 -42.23 5.24
CA ARG A 356 11.01 -43.37 5.79
C ARG A 356 11.99 -44.22 6.58
N CYS A 357 11.80 -44.28 7.90
CA CYS A 357 12.41 -45.27 8.77
C CYS A 357 11.33 -45.69 9.78
N ARG A 358 11.03 -47.01 9.80
CA ARG A 358 10.47 -47.84 10.91
C ARG A 358 9.18 -47.32 11.58
N LEU A 359 8.04 -48.01 11.56
CA LEU A 359 7.74 -49.43 11.75
C LEU A 359 6.51 -49.82 10.93
#